data_AF-A0A7Z7JBY7-F1
#
_entry.id   AF-A0A7Z7JBY7-F1
#
_cell.length_a   1.000
_cell.length_b   1.000
_cell.length_c   1.000
_cell.angle_alpha   90.00
_cell.angle_beta   90.00
_cell.angle_gamma   90.00
#
_symmetry.space_group_name_H-M   'P 1'
#
loop_
_entity.id
_entity.type
_entity.pdbx_description
1 polymer ?
#
loop_
_entity_poly.entity_id
_entity_poly.type
_entity_poly.pdbx_seq_one_letter_code
_entity_poly.pdbx_strand_id
1 'polypeptide(L)'
;MKKTDLEKNKGLKIANSLKQAAAARGGIPAAAPRLDRREQRRLDQEQGLVPFACKLDGTLVKRLQALAADHPGGMTGLLNEVLAGALPPEPGQA
;
A
#
# COMPACT_ATOMS: atom_id res chain seq x y z
N MET A 1 33.87 13.69 22.58
CA MET A 1 32.70 14.61 22.54
C MET A 1 32.65 15.40 23.84
N LYS A 2 32.46 16.73 23.76
CA LYS A 2 32.40 17.59 24.96
C LYS A 2 31.10 17.29 25.73
N LYS A 3 31.15 17.26 27.07
CA LYS A 3 30.01 16.92 27.95
C LYS A 3 28.77 17.78 27.70
N THR A 4 28.99 19.03 27.27
CA THR A 4 27.95 20.00 26.90
C THR A 4 27.19 19.63 25.62
N ASP A 5 27.84 18.92 24.69
CA ASP A 5 27.23 18.48 23.45
C ASP A 5 26.22 17.34 23.69
N LEU A 6 26.55 16.45 24.63
CA LEU A 6 25.64 15.39 25.08
C LEU A 6 24.37 15.94 25.72
N GLU A 7 24.46 17.00 26.50
CA GLU A 7 23.28 17.61 27.13
C GLU A 7 22.40 18.33 26.11
N LYS A 8 22.99 18.97 25.11
CA LYS A 8 22.27 19.54 23.97
C LYS A 8 21.54 18.47 23.16
N ASN A 9 22.22 17.36 22.85
CA ASN A 9 21.61 16.25 22.11
C ASN A 9 20.46 15.59 22.90
N LYS A 10 20.57 15.51 24.22
CA LYS A 10 19.47 15.05 25.09
C LYS A 10 18.28 16.02 25.05
N GLY A 11 18.53 17.33 25.15
CA GLY A 11 17.49 18.35 25.02
C GLY A 11 16.76 18.30 23.68
N LEU A 12 17.52 18.17 22.58
CA LEU A 12 16.97 18.02 21.23
C LEU A 12 16.11 16.76 21.08
N LYS A 13 16.53 15.64 21.69
CA LYS A 13 15.78 14.39 21.68
C LYS A 13 14.44 14.52 22.41
N ILE A 14 14.44 15.18 23.56
CA ILE A 14 13.22 15.43 24.35
C ILE A 14 12.27 16.35 23.58
N ALA A 15 12.77 17.45 23.01
CA ALA A 15 11.95 18.38 22.21
C ALA A 15 11.32 17.69 20.99
N ASN A 16 12.09 16.86 20.27
CA ASN A 16 11.58 16.09 19.14
C ASN A 16 10.52 15.05 19.56
N SER A 17 10.68 14.42 20.74
CA SER A 17 9.68 13.48 21.27
C SER A 17 8.36 14.18 21.60
N LEU A 18 8.42 15.39 22.19
CA LEU A 18 7.24 16.17 22.55
C LEU A 18 6.48 16.67 21.31
N LYS A 19 7.22 17.11 20.27
CA LYS A 19 6.63 17.55 19.00
C LYS A 19 5.91 16.41 18.27
N GLN A 20 6.48 15.21 18.27
CA GLN A 20 5.83 14.01 17.69
C GLN A 20 4.59 13.59 18.48
N ALA A 21 4.64 13.63 19.82
CA ALA A 21 3.48 13.33 20.66
C ALA A 21 2.32 14.32 20.45
N ALA A 22 2.61 15.59 20.13
CA ALA A 22 1.59 16.58 19.77
C ALA A 22 0.98 16.30 18.39
N ALA A 23 1.77 15.85 17.41
CA ALA A 23 1.28 15.49 16.07
C ALA A 23 0.33 14.26 16.10
N ALA A 24 0.53 13.34 17.04
CA ALA A 24 -0.33 12.17 17.20
C ALA A 24 -1.74 12.47 17.74
N ARG A 25 -1.98 13.67 18.30
CA ARG A 25 -3.31 14.07 18.82
C ARG A 25 -4.23 14.67 17.76
N GLY A 26 -3.72 14.92 16.54
CA GLY A 26 -4.46 15.47 15.40
C GLY A 26 -5.09 14.41 14.50
N GLY A 27 -6.08 13.68 15.01
CA GLY A 27 -7.26 13.26 14.22
C GLY A 27 -7.09 12.27 13.04
N ILE A 28 -6.48 11.09 13.23
CA ILE A 28 -6.82 9.92 12.39
C ILE A 28 -7.04 8.70 13.28
N PRO A 29 -8.25 8.09 13.28
CA PRO A 29 -8.54 6.93 14.11
C PRO A 29 -7.67 5.74 13.69
N ALA A 30 -7.14 5.04 14.69
CA ALA A 30 -6.32 3.84 14.56
C ALA A 30 -7.10 2.70 13.90
N ALA A 31 -6.99 2.57 12.58
CA ALA A 31 -7.51 1.44 11.81
C ALA A 31 -6.34 0.53 11.38
N ALA A 32 -6.02 -0.46 12.23
CA ALA A 32 -4.97 -1.48 12.05
C ALA A 32 -3.55 -0.94 11.76
N PRO A 33 -2.47 -1.66 12.11
CA PRO A 33 -1.17 -1.36 11.55
C PRO A 33 -1.25 -1.69 10.06
N ARG A 34 -1.66 -0.72 9.24
CA ARG A 34 -1.43 -0.77 7.79
C ARG A 34 0.08 -0.95 7.65
N LEU A 35 0.50 -2.14 7.18
CA LEU A 35 1.87 -2.40 6.76
C LEU A 35 2.39 -1.16 6.04
N ASP A 36 3.63 -0.74 6.35
CA ASP A 36 4.18 0.46 5.74
C ASP A 36 4.00 0.33 4.22
N ARG A 37 3.49 1.36 3.55
CA ARG A 37 3.17 1.30 2.12
C ARG A 37 4.39 0.89 1.29
N ARG A 38 5.60 1.09 1.83
CA ARG A 38 6.86 0.59 1.27
C ARG A 38 6.99 -0.92 1.37
N GLU A 39 6.69 -1.52 2.51
CA GLU A 39 6.74 -2.97 2.71
C GLU A 39 5.69 -3.66 1.86
N GLN A 40 4.48 -3.10 1.77
CA GLN A 40 3.45 -3.63 0.88
C GLN A 40 3.90 -3.63 -0.59
N ARG A 41 4.44 -2.50 -1.08
CA ARG A 41 5.01 -2.43 -2.44
C ARG A 41 6.17 -3.38 -2.67
N ARG A 42 6.98 -3.64 -1.63
CA ARG A 42 8.08 -4.60 -1.72
C ARG A 42 7.53 -6.02 -1.89
N LEU A 43 6.52 -6.40 -1.13
CA LEU A 43 5.84 -7.70 -1.26
C LEU A 43 5.16 -7.83 -2.62
N ASP A 44 4.48 -6.78 -3.09
CA ASP A 44 3.88 -6.74 -4.43
C ASP A 44 4.96 -6.93 -5.51
N GLN A 45 6.11 -6.27 -5.40
CA GLN A 45 7.23 -6.44 -6.33
C GLN A 45 7.84 -7.84 -6.27
N GLU A 46 8.02 -8.40 -5.08
CA GLU A 46 8.49 -9.78 -4.90
C GLU A 46 7.51 -10.79 -5.51
N GLN A 47 6.21 -10.49 -5.50
CA GLN A 47 5.16 -11.26 -6.16
C GLN A 47 4.99 -10.92 -7.66
N GLY A 48 5.77 -9.98 -8.21
CA GLY A 48 5.68 -9.54 -9.60
C GLY A 48 4.48 -8.66 -9.94
N LEU A 49 3.74 -8.17 -8.93
CA LEU A 49 2.62 -7.25 -9.13
C LEU A 49 3.14 -5.85 -9.49
N VAL A 50 2.73 -5.37 -10.65
CA VAL A 50 3.01 -4.01 -11.11
C VAL A 50 1.75 -3.16 -10.98
N PRO A 51 1.83 -1.97 -10.35
CA PRO A 51 0.69 -1.07 -10.29
C PRO A 51 0.36 -0.54 -11.70
N PHE A 52 -0.78 -0.98 -12.24
CA PHE A 52 -1.27 -0.55 -13.55
C PHE A 52 -2.48 0.37 -13.40
N ALA A 53 -2.30 1.66 -13.69
CA ALA A 53 -3.36 2.64 -13.60
C ALA A 53 -4.06 2.81 -14.96
N CYS A 54 -5.22 2.15 -15.13
CA CYS A 54 -6.13 2.40 -16.25
C CYS A 54 -7.44 3.03 -15.74
N LYS A 55 -8.04 3.91 -16.55
CA LYS A 55 -9.37 4.44 -16.26
C LYS A 55 -10.40 3.45 -16.78
N LEU A 56 -11.26 2.96 -15.89
CA LEU A 56 -12.39 2.09 -16.22
C LEU A 56 -13.70 2.85 -16.03
N ASP A 57 -14.74 2.41 -16.74
CA ASP A 57 -16.08 2.93 -16.52
C ASP A 57 -16.55 2.67 -15.08
N GLY A 58 -17.29 3.63 -14.50
CA GLY A 58 -17.71 3.55 -13.10
C GLY A 58 -18.69 2.40 -12.82
N THR A 59 -19.52 2.02 -13.80
CA THR A 59 -20.43 0.88 -13.66
C THR A 59 -19.67 -0.45 -13.69
N LEU A 60 -18.63 -0.53 -14.54
CA LEU A 60 -17.74 -1.69 -14.62
C LEU A 60 -16.98 -1.89 -13.32
N VAL A 61 -16.43 -0.81 -12.73
CA VAL A 61 -15.73 -0.88 -11.44
C VAL A 61 -16.65 -1.41 -10.33
N LYS A 62 -17.91 -0.95 -10.26
CA LYS A 62 -18.87 -1.46 -9.26
C LYS A 62 -19.15 -2.95 -9.42
N ARG A 63 -19.30 -3.42 -10.67
CA ARG A 63 -19.49 -4.84 -10.96
C ARG A 63 -18.28 -5.66 -10.55
N LEU A 64 -17.07 -5.20 -10.88
CA LEU A 64 -15.83 -5.85 -10.48
C LEU A 64 -15.68 -5.90 -8.95
N GLN A 65 -16.06 -4.84 -8.24
CA GLN A 65 -16.05 -4.81 -6.77
C GLN A 65 -17.01 -5.82 -6.15
N ALA A 66 -18.22 -5.94 -6.70
CA ALA A 66 -19.21 -6.92 -6.24
C ALA A 66 -18.71 -8.35 -6.43
N LEU A 67 -18.12 -8.66 -7.60
CA LEU A 67 -17.57 -9.99 -7.88
C LEU A 67 -16.30 -10.29 -7.07
N ALA A 68 -15.46 -9.28 -6.84
CA ALA A 68 -14.23 -9.42 -6.08
C ALA A 68 -14.47 -9.69 -4.59
N ALA A 69 -15.65 -9.34 -4.06
CA ALA A 69 -16.01 -9.56 -2.66
C ALA A 69 -16.05 -11.06 -2.30
N ASP A 70 -16.49 -11.90 -3.25
CA ASP A 70 -16.61 -13.35 -3.07
C ASP A 70 -15.42 -14.13 -3.67
N HIS A 71 -14.45 -13.42 -4.28
CA HIS A 71 -13.34 -14.06 -5.00
C HIS A 71 -12.17 -14.38 -4.06
N PRO A 72 -11.63 -15.63 -4.06
CA PRO A 72 -10.53 -16.03 -3.16
C PRO A 72 -9.24 -15.23 -3.38
N GLY A 73 -9.00 -14.76 -4.61
CA GLY A 73 -7.87 -13.90 -4.97
C GLY A 73 -8.15 -12.38 -4.86
N GLY A 74 -9.31 -11.99 -4.33
CA GLY A 74 -9.76 -10.60 -4.29
C GLY A 74 -9.84 -9.94 -5.67
N MET A 75 -9.71 -8.61 -5.71
CA MET A 75 -9.80 -7.82 -6.95
C MET A 75 -8.71 -8.18 -7.96
N THR A 76 -7.46 -8.35 -7.51
CA THR A 76 -6.34 -8.63 -8.40
C THR A 76 -6.46 -10.02 -9.04
N GLY A 77 -6.84 -11.04 -8.26
CA GLY A 77 -7.07 -12.38 -8.79
C GLY A 77 -8.20 -12.42 -9.82
N LEU A 78 -9.33 -11.77 -9.52
CA LEU A 78 -10.45 -11.67 -10.45
C LEU A 78 -10.03 -10.98 -11.76
N LEU A 79 -9.30 -9.87 -11.66
CA LEU A 79 -8.82 -9.15 -12.84
C LEU A 79 -7.87 -10.00 -13.68
N ASN A 80 -6.97 -10.77 -13.05
CA ASN A 80 -6.07 -11.66 -13.78
C ASN A 80 -6.83 -12.73 -14.56
N GLU A 81 -7.85 -13.35 -13.98
CA GLU A 81 -8.66 -14.37 -14.68
C GLU A 81 -9.45 -13.76 -15.85
N VAL A 82 -10.10 -12.61 -15.63
CA VAL A 82 -10.87 -11.92 -16.67
C VAL A 82 -9.96 -11.45 -17.80
N LEU A 83 -8.79 -10.88 -17.49
CA LEU A 83 -7.86 -10.39 -18.49
C LEU A 83 -7.20 -11.53 -19.26
N ALA A 84 -6.77 -12.60 -18.59
CA ALA A 84 -6.16 -13.76 -19.25
C ALA A 84 -7.14 -14.48 -20.19
N GLY A 85 -8.43 -14.53 -19.85
CA GLY A 85 -9.46 -15.08 -20.73
C GLY A 85 -9.83 -14.18 -21.92
N ALA A 86 -9.59 -12.88 -21.83
CA ALA A 86 -9.93 -11.92 -22.89
C ALA A 86 -8.74 -11.57 -23.80
N LEU A 87 -7.51 -11.71 -23.30
CA LEU A 87 -6.30 -11.46 -24.07
C LEU A 87 -6.07 -12.58 -25.09
N PRO A 88 -5.65 -12.24 -26.32
CA PRO A 88 -5.23 -13.25 -27.29
C PRO A 88 -3.99 -13.99 -26.76
N PRO A 89 -3.79 -15.27 -27.15
CA PRO A 89 -2.58 -16.00 -26.78
C PRO A 89 -1.35 -15.27 -27.33
N GLU A 90 -0.29 -15.20 -26.52
CA GLU A 90 0.97 -14.58 -26.91
C GLU A 90 1.53 -15.27 -28.17
N PRO A 91 1.85 -14.53 -29.25
CA PRO A 91 2.41 -15.11 -30.45
C PRO A 91 3.85 -15.57 -30.17
N GLY A 92 4.01 -16.86 -29.84
CA GLY A 92 5.32 -17.46 -29.56
C GLY A 92 5.34 -18.61 -28.55
N GLN A 93 4.19 -18.99 -27.96
CA GLN A 93 4.06 -20.20 -27.15
C GLN A 93 3.23 -21.26 -27.89
N ALA A 94 3.78 -21.77 -29.00
CA ALA A 94 3.29 -22.95 -29.72
C ALA A 94 4.43 -23.95 -29.90
#